data_AF-A0A8E5HJY2-F1
#
_entry.id   AF-A0A8E5HJY2-F1
#
_cell.length_a   1.000
_cell.length_b   1.000
_cell.length_c   1.000
_cell.angle_alpha   90.00
_cell.angle_beta   90.00
_cell.angle_gamma   90.00
#
_symmetry.space_group_name_H-M   'P 1'
#
loop_
_entity.id
_entity.type
_entity.pdbx_description
1 polymer ?
#
loop_
_entity_poly.entity_id
_entity_poly.type
_entity_poly.pdbx_seq_one_letter_code
_entity_poly.pdbx_strand_id
1 'polypeptide(L)'
;MVPRKVLQRWSGYSLLEGRTTQTANDDAETCCSADRATRPSRRENALVCLLVANTMLFLMTAAMLASLRRPRSTELLNQALRATSSYSPVFDMIDLEPSIRRINGTVNPAGKLSIARQFPNPEADAVWENDIELIRPIPVTREQIVKMGKNPDTVAKLENSVWGLGDDAYVAALDLFHNLHCLNALRQAIYPDYYNQSRVDTENQQSMTAIHLNHCVDILFQHISCRQVPPLSHWTES
;
A
#
# COMPACT_ATOMS: atom_id res chain seq x y z
N MET A 1 37.38 55.50 -20.91
CA MET A 1 36.16 56.22 -20.50
C MET A 1 35.70 55.64 -19.16
N VAL A 2 35.61 56.50 -18.14
CA VAL A 2 35.19 56.28 -16.75
C VAL A 2 33.87 57.08 -16.59
N PRO A 3 32.84 56.63 -15.84
CA PRO A 3 32.70 56.90 -14.38
C PRO A 3 32.28 55.68 -13.54
N ARG A 4 32.96 55.38 -12.42
CA ARG A 4 32.72 55.85 -11.01
C ARG A 4 31.38 55.35 -10.43
N LYS A 5 31.33 54.25 -9.66
CA LYS A 5 31.56 54.11 -8.19
C LYS A 5 31.00 55.22 -7.32
N VAL A 6 30.02 54.90 -6.46
CA VAL A 6 29.97 55.36 -5.06
C VAL A 6 29.34 54.24 -4.19
N LEU A 7 30.20 53.51 -3.49
CA LEU A 7 29.89 52.87 -2.21
C LEU A 7 30.07 53.97 -1.14
N GLN A 8 29.03 54.25 -0.36
CA GLN A 8 29.16 54.97 0.91
C GLN A 8 29.09 53.93 2.03
N ARG A 9 30.19 53.75 2.76
CA ARG A 9 30.45 54.32 4.11
C ARG A 9 29.65 53.47 5.12
N TRP A 10 30.27 52.72 6.01
CA TRP A 10 31.00 53.23 7.17
C TRP A 10 32.20 52.37 7.57
N SER A 11 33.19 53.07 8.11
CA SER A 11 34.54 52.68 8.50
C SER A 11 34.64 52.73 10.02
N GLY A 12 35.46 51.84 10.60
CA GLY A 12 35.97 51.95 11.98
C GLY A 12 35.50 50.79 12.87
N TYR A 13 36.33 50.05 13.59
CA TYR A 13 37.75 50.17 13.90
C TYR A 13 38.33 48.79 14.26
N SER A 14 39.66 48.75 14.22
CA SER A 14 40.61 47.63 14.28
C SER A 14 40.88 47.07 15.69
N LEU A 15 41.54 45.90 15.72
CA LEU A 15 42.11 45.20 16.87
C LEU A 15 42.84 46.10 17.88
N LEU A 16 42.63 45.80 19.17
CA LEU A 16 43.44 46.29 20.27
C LEU A 16 44.69 45.41 20.44
N GLU A 17 45.85 45.96 20.10
CA GLU A 17 47.16 45.43 20.44
C GLU A 17 47.77 46.33 21.53
N GLY A 18 48.15 45.74 22.66
CA GLY A 18 48.56 46.48 23.85
C GLY A 18 50.02 46.89 23.84
N ARG A 19 50.34 48.00 24.54
CA ARG A 19 51.49 48.06 25.47
C ARG A 19 51.55 49.30 26.36
N THR A 20 52.00 49.04 27.59
CA THR A 20 52.86 49.85 28.47
C THR A 20 52.31 51.11 29.16
N THR A 21 51.99 50.89 30.45
CA THR A 21 52.57 51.55 31.64
C THR A 21 52.92 53.04 31.54
N GLN A 22 52.19 53.84 32.31
CA GLN A 22 52.74 55.06 32.89
C GLN A 22 52.29 55.18 34.35
N THR A 23 53.28 55.19 35.23
CA THR A 23 53.19 55.40 36.67
C THR A 23 52.92 56.87 36.99
N ALA A 24 52.03 57.14 37.94
CA ALA A 24 52.13 58.27 38.86
C ALA A 24 51.22 58.00 40.06
N ASN A 25 51.83 57.94 41.25
CA ASN A 25 51.15 57.99 42.54
C ASN A 25 50.42 59.34 42.69
N ASP A 26 49.32 59.38 43.42
CA ASP A 26 49.29 59.93 44.77
C ASP A 26 47.87 59.92 45.36
N ASP A 27 47.84 59.75 46.69
CA ASP A 27 46.81 60.15 47.64
C ASP A 27 45.55 59.27 47.87
N ALA A 28 45.73 58.37 48.84
CA ALA A 28 44.94 58.23 50.05
C ALA A 28 43.43 58.50 50.00
N GLU A 29 42.63 57.43 50.13
CA GLU A 29 41.58 57.38 51.15
C GLU A 29 41.18 55.93 51.47
N THR A 30 40.88 55.72 52.75
CA THR A 30 40.83 54.43 53.44
C THR A 30 39.42 53.83 53.45
N CYS A 31 39.36 52.52 53.19
CA CYS A 31 38.40 51.51 53.70
C CYS A 31 36.91 51.62 53.32
N CYS A 32 36.47 50.68 52.45
CA CYS A 32 35.43 49.68 52.74
C CYS A 32 34.96 49.06 51.43
N SER A 33 35.39 47.83 51.13
CA SER A 33 34.83 47.05 50.02
C SER A 33 34.18 45.81 50.59
N ALA A 34 32.91 45.97 51.00
CA ALA A 34 32.00 44.85 51.09
C ALA A 34 31.75 44.33 49.65
N ASP A 35 31.93 43.03 49.45
CA ASP A 35 31.51 42.32 48.24
C ASP A 35 30.03 42.60 47.97
N ARG A 36 29.74 43.48 47.02
CA ARG A 36 28.37 43.72 46.56
C ARG A 36 28.03 42.66 45.52
N ALA A 37 27.54 41.51 45.99
CA ALA A 37 26.79 40.59 45.13
C ALA A 37 25.60 41.36 44.52
N THR A 38 25.69 41.71 43.23
CA THR A 38 24.60 42.34 42.49
C THR A 38 23.45 41.35 42.40
N ARG A 39 22.41 41.55 43.23
CA ARG A 39 21.16 40.80 43.13
C ARG A 39 20.54 41.06 41.76
N PRO A 40 20.25 40.03 40.95
CA PRO A 40 19.63 40.22 39.65
C PRO A 40 18.29 40.93 39.80
N SER A 41 18.01 41.87 38.91
CA SER A 41 16.78 42.64 38.95
C SER A 41 15.57 41.74 38.66
N ARG A 42 14.40 42.12 39.18
CA ARG A 42 13.14 41.37 38.98
C ARG A 42 12.83 41.11 37.49
N ARG A 43 13.35 41.97 36.59
CA ARG A 43 13.26 41.83 35.13
C ARG A 43 14.20 40.76 34.57
N GLU A 44 15.43 40.64 35.07
CA GLU A 44 16.39 39.62 34.64
C GLU A 44 15.88 38.21 34.99
N ASN A 45 15.35 38.05 36.21
CA ASN A 45 14.73 36.78 36.62
C ASN A 45 13.49 36.45 35.77
N ALA A 46 12.68 37.44 35.40
CA ALA A 46 11.53 37.24 34.52
C ALA A 46 11.93 36.83 33.09
N LEU A 47 12.99 37.44 32.54
CA LEU A 47 13.54 37.09 31.23
C LEU A 47 14.12 35.67 31.21
N VAL A 48 14.84 35.28 32.26
CA VAL A 48 15.35 33.91 32.43
C VAL A 48 14.19 32.91 32.52
N CYS A 49 13.14 33.19 33.30
CA CYS A 49 11.96 32.34 33.38
C CYS A 49 11.24 32.21 32.02
N LEU A 50 11.12 33.30 31.25
CA LEU A 50 10.51 33.27 29.91
C LEU A 50 11.36 32.49 28.92
N LEU A 51 12.69 32.59 28.98
CA LEU A 51 13.59 31.82 28.14
C LEU A 51 13.45 30.32 28.45
N VAL A 52 13.48 29.95 29.73
CA VAL A 52 13.30 28.57 30.19
C VAL A 52 11.95 28.02 29.74
N ALA A 53 10.86 28.77 29.94
CA ALA A 53 9.53 28.37 29.50
C ALA A 53 9.45 28.16 27.96
N ASN A 54 10.04 29.07 27.17
CA ASN A 54 10.08 28.93 25.72
C ASN A 54 10.93 27.74 25.26
N THR A 55 12.07 27.49 25.91
CA THR A 55 12.89 26.31 25.61
C THR A 55 12.17 25.01 25.96
N MET A 56 11.45 24.96 27.09
CA MET A 56 10.63 23.80 27.47
C MET A 56 9.49 23.58 26.47
N LEU A 57 8.81 24.65 26.06
CA LEU A 57 7.73 24.58 25.08
C LEU A 57 8.25 24.11 23.72
N PHE A 58 9.40 24.61 23.27
CA PHE A 58 10.08 24.19 22.05
C PHE A 58 10.48 22.71 22.09
N LEU A 59 11.06 22.25 23.20
CA LEU A 59 11.43 20.84 23.38
C LEU A 59 10.19 19.93 23.39
N MET A 60 9.10 20.35 24.04
CA MET A 60 7.82 19.62 23.99
C MET A 60 7.24 19.54 22.57
N THR A 61 7.25 20.65 21.82
CA THR A 61 6.75 20.66 20.44
C THR A 61 7.65 19.85 19.51
N ALA A 62 8.97 19.93 19.67
CA ALA A 62 9.93 19.13 18.91
C ALA A 62 9.76 17.63 19.20
N ALA A 63 9.55 17.25 20.46
CA ALA A 63 9.27 15.86 20.85
C ALA A 63 7.94 15.36 20.28
N MET A 64 6.90 16.19 20.28
CA MET A 64 5.61 15.87 19.66
C MET A 64 5.72 15.72 18.13
N LEU A 65 6.50 16.56 17.46
CA LEU A 65 6.77 16.43 16.03
C LEU A 65 7.63 15.20 15.71
N ALA A 66 8.58 14.85 16.59
CA ALA A 66 9.40 13.65 16.45
C ALA A 66 8.59 12.37 16.68
N SER A 67 7.60 12.37 17.59
CA SER A 67 6.70 11.22 17.79
C SER A 67 5.65 11.07 16.67
N LEU A 68 5.25 12.19 16.04
CA LEU A 68 4.46 12.19 14.80
C LEU A 68 5.25 11.69 13.59
N ARG A 69 6.57 11.89 13.57
CA ARG A 69 7.48 11.16 12.68
C ARG A 69 7.62 9.74 13.18
N ARG A 70 6.54 8.95 13.05
CA ARG A 70 6.65 7.49 13.13
C ARG A 70 7.77 7.09 12.16
N PRO A 71 8.82 6.38 12.60
CA PRO A 71 9.69 5.72 11.66
C PRO A 71 8.77 4.92 10.75
N ARG A 72 9.00 5.02 9.44
CA ARG A 72 8.32 4.20 8.44
C ARG A 72 8.70 2.76 8.80
N SER A 73 7.97 2.14 9.73
CA SER A 73 8.07 0.72 9.99
C SER A 73 7.98 0.09 8.62
N THR A 74 8.94 -0.74 8.26
CA THR A 74 8.94 -1.51 7.01
C THR A 74 7.52 -2.02 6.79
N GLU A 75 6.74 -1.35 5.93
CA GLU A 75 5.34 -1.68 5.77
C GLU A 75 5.32 -3.13 5.29
N LEU A 76 4.64 -3.99 6.04
CA LEU A 76 4.48 -5.38 5.64
C LEU A 76 3.87 -5.39 4.24
N LEU A 77 4.41 -6.24 3.35
CA LEU A 77 3.90 -6.37 1.99
C LEU A 77 2.37 -6.59 2.03
N ASN A 78 1.63 -5.78 1.25
CA ASN A 78 0.17 -5.79 1.22
C ASN A 78 -0.53 -5.46 2.56
N GLN A 79 0.06 -4.66 3.47
CA GLN A 79 -0.50 -4.38 4.80
C GLN A 79 -1.98 -3.95 4.80
N ALA A 80 -2.38 -3.03 3.90
CA ALA A 80 -3.76 -2.57 3.81
C ALA A 80 -4.73 -3.67 3.34
N LEU A 81 -4.29 -4.54 2.43
CA LEU A 81 -5.08 -5.68 1.95
C LEU A 81 -5.21 -6.75 3.04
N ARG A 82 -4.15 -7.01 3.81
CA ARG A 82 -4.19 -7.93 4.97
C ARG A 82 -5.20 -7.49 6.03
N ALA A 83 -5.36 -6.19 6.23
CA ALA A 83 -6.30 -5.66 7.22
C ALA A 83 -7.78 -5.84 6.81
N THR A 84 -8.05 -6.05 5.52
CA THR A 84 -9.41 -6.08 4.96
C THR A 84 -9.76 -7.39 4.26
N SER A 85 -8.83 -8.35 4.20
CA SER A 85 -8.97 -9.62 3.49
C SER A 85 -8.67 -10.81 4.39
N SER A 86 -9.25 -11.98 4.06
CA SER A 86 -8.85 -13.26 4.67
C SER A 86 -7.39 -13.58 4.37
N TYR A 87 -6.73 -14.32 5.27
CA TYR A 87 -5.34 -14.73 5.07
C TYR A 87 -5.16 -15.46 3.74
N SER A 88 -4.12 -15.05 2.99
CA SER A 88 -3.67 -15.71 1.77
C SER A 88 -2.14 -15.69 1.72
N PRO A 89 -1.48 -16.82 1.42
CA PRO A 89 -0.03 -16.86 1.23
C PRO A 89 0.48 -15.90 0.15
N VAL A 90 -0.38 -15.53 -0.81
CA VAL A 90 -0.03 -14.62 -1.90
C VAL A 90 0.35 -13.23 -1.40
N PHE A 91 -0.15 -12.81 -0.23
CA PHE A 91 0.25 -11.53 0.37
C PHE A 91 1.74 -11.46 0.73
N ASP A 92 2.40 -12.62 0.91
CA ASP A 92 3.83 -12.74 1.17
C ASP A 92 4.65 -12.89 -0.13
N MET A 93 4.01 -13.16 -1.27
CA MET A 93 4.70 -13.55 -2.51
C MET A 93 4.86 -12.40 -3.51
N ILE A 94 3.83 -11.56 -3.66
CA ILE A 94 3.79 -10.51 -4.69
C ILE A 94 3.18 -9.22 -4.13
N ASP A 95 3.62 -8.08 -4.66
CA ASP A 95 2.93 -6.81 -4.45
C ASP A 95 1.69 -6.74 -5.36
N LEU A 96 0.51 -6.57 -4.77
CA LEU A 96 -0.76 -6.59 -5.50
C LEU A 96 -1.17 -5.23 -6.08
N GLU A 97 -0.42 -4.15 -5.79
CA GLU A 97 -0.56 -2.80 -6.37
C GLU A 97 -2.00 -2.42 -6.81
N PRO A 98 -2.97 -2.29 -5.88
CA PRO A 98 -4.35 -2.01 -6.23
C PRO A 98 -4.47 -0.65 -6.96
N SER A 99 -5.19 -0.63 -8.08
CA SER A 99 -5.43 0.59 -8.86
C SER A 99 -6.91 0.84 -9.06
N ILE A 100 -7.30 2.12 -9.04
CA ILE A 100 -8.68 2.52 -9.33
C ILE A 100 -8.89 2.42 -10.85
N ARG A 101 -9.88 1.62 -11.26
CA ARG A 101 -10.28 1.45 -12.66
C ARG A 101 -11.76 1.73 -12.80
N ARG A 102 -12.15 2.41 -13.89
CA ARG A 102 -13.56 2.61 -14.24
C ARG A 102 -14.07 1.37 -14.96
N ILE A 103 -15.16 0.79 -14.47
CA ILE A 103 -15.87 -0.28 -15.16
C ILE A 103 -16.58 0.31 -16.38
N ASN A 104 -16.35 -0.27 -17.57
CA ASN A 104 -17.04 0.15 -18.80
C ASN A 104 -18.30 -0.72 -18.99
N GLY A 105 -19.46 -0.14 -18.66
CA GLY A 105 -20.77 -0.78 -18.80
C GLY A 105 -21.52 -0.44 -20.08
N THR A 106 -20.88 0.15 -21.11
CA THR A 106 -21.58 0.54 -22.35
C THR A 106 -22.16 -0.70 -23.04
N VAL A 107 -23.49 -0.73 -23.21
CA VAL A 107 -24.22 -1.89 -23.75
C VAL A 107 -23.86 -2.17 -25.21
N ASN A 108 -23.83 -1.13 -26.06
CA ASN A 108 -23.46 -1.23 -27.47
C ASN A 108 -22.24 -0.33 -27.78
N PRO A 109 -21.00 -0.78 -27.52
CA PRO A 109 -19.81 0.03 -27.69
C PRO A 109 -19.46 0.18 -29.18
N ALA A 110 -19.04 1.38 -29.57
CA ALA A 110 -18.36 1.58 -30.83
C ALA A 110 -16.88 1.15 -30.73
N GLY A 111 -16.34 0.53 -31.77
CA GLY A 111 -14.91 0.24 -31.90
C GLY A 111 -14.46 -1.13 -31.36
N LYS A 112 -13.24 -1.19 -30.81
CA LYS A 112 -12.61 -2.45 -30.38
C LYS A 112 -13.31 -3.01 -29.14
N LEU A 113 -13.91 -4.19 -29.31
CA LEU A 113 -14.51 -4.94 -28.21
C LEU A 113 -13.43 -5.50 -27.28
N SER A 114 -13.73 -5.52 -25.98
CA SER A 114 -12.93 -6.31 -25.03
C SER A 114 -13.00 -7.79 -25.42
N ILE A 115 -11.98 -8.55 -25.03
CA ILE A 115 -11.86 -9.95 -25.42
C ILE A 115 -13.05 -10.82 -24.96
N ALA A 116 -13.63 -10.48 -23.81
CA ALA A 116 -14.83 -11.13 -23.27
C ALA A 116 -16.11 -10.83 -24.06
N ARG A 117 -16.11 -9.81 -24.93
CA ARG A 117 -17.27 -9.37 -25.72
C ARG A 117 -17.20 -9.77 -27.19
N GLN A 118 -16.07 -10.30 -27.64
CA GLN A 118 -15.92 -10.72 -29.03
C GLN A 118 -16.74 -11.98 -29.31
N PHE A 119 -17.21 -12.10 -30.54
CA PHE A 119 -17.70 -13.38 -31.06
C PHE A 119 -16.57 -14.42 -31.04
N PRO A 120 -16.89 -15.73 -31.04
CA PRO A 120 -15.89 -16.78 -31.04
C PRO A 120 -14.86 -16.59 -32.15
N ASN A 121 -13.59 -16.60 -31.78
CA ASN A 121 -12.49 -16.48 -32.71
C ASN A 121 -11.18 -17.04 -32.10
N PRO A 122 -10.27 -17.59 -32.92
CA PRO A 122 -9.07 -18.25 -32.42
C PRO A 122 -8.13 -17.33 -31.61
N GLU A 123 -8.10 -16.04 -31.93
CA GLU A 123 -7.22 -15.07 -31.26
C GLU A 123 -7.70 -14.81 -29.83
N ALA A 124 -9.00 -14.62 -29.63
CA ALA A 124 -9.60 -14.48 -28.31
C ALA A 124 -9.47 -15.76 -27.49
N ASP A 125 -9.74 -16.91 -28.11
CA ASP A 125 -9.66 -18.21 -27.46
C ASP A 125 -8.23 -18.52 -26.99
N ALA A 126 -7.22 -18.19 -27.81
CA ALA A 126 -5.82 -18.34 -27.44
C ALA A 126 -5.44 -17.49 -26.23
N VAL A 127 -5.92 -16.24 -26.11
CA VAL A 127 -5.63 -15.41 -24.94
C VAL A 127 -6.36 -15.93 -23.70
N TRP A 128 -7.61 -16.38 -23.84
CA TRP A 128 -8.31 -17.03 -22.72
C TRP A 128 -7.51 -18.21 -22.19
N GLU A 129 -7.13 -19.13 -23.07
CA GLU A 129 -6.40 -20.36 -22.71
C GLU A 129 -4.99 -20.09 -22.18
N ASN A 130 -4.23 -19.19 -22.82
CA ASN A 130 -2.81 -19.01 -22.52
C ASN A 130 -2.52 -17.97 -21.44
N ASP A 131 -3.41 -16.99 -21.24
CA ASP A 131 -3.12 -15.85 -20.36
C ASP A 131 -4.12 -15.71 -19.20
N ILE A 132 -5.39 -16.08 -19.41
CA ILE A 132 -6.47 -15.76 -18.47
C ILE A 132 -6.83 -16.96 -17.58
N GLU A 133 -7.01 -18.15 -18.14
CA GLU A 133 -7.59 -19.31 -17.42
C GLU A 133 -6.54 -20.22 -16.79
N LEU A 134 -5.35 -19.70 -16.54
CA LEU A 134 -4.21 -20.47 -16.05
C LEU A 134 -4.37 -20.85 -14.57
N ILE A 135 -5.12 -21.91 -14.30
CA ILE A 135 -5.20 -22.51 -12.97
C ILE A 135 -3.87 -23.20 -12.68
N ARG A 136 -2.99 -22.50 -11.95
CA ARG A 136 -1.69 -23.03 -11.53
C ARG A 136 -1.76 -23.50 -10.07
N PRO A 137 -1.31 -24.75 -9.80
CA PRO A 137 -1.18 -25.20 -8.43
C PRO A 137 -0.10 -24.38 -7.72
N ILE A 138 -0.43 -23.91 -6.54
CA ILE A 138 0.45 -23.20 -5.61
C ILE A 138 0.69 -24.15 -4.44
N PRO A 139 1.93 -24.64 -4.24
CA PRO A 139 2.25 -25.43 -3.07
C PRO A 139 2.10 -24.61 -1.80
N VAL A 140 1.40 -25.15 -0.82
CA VAL A 140 1.23 -24.54 0.51
C VAL A 140 1.48 -25.56 1.61
N THR A 141 1.94 -25.09 2.77
CA THR A 141 2.22 -25.95 3.94
C THR A 141 0.96 -26.21 4.76
N ARG A 142 1.00 -27.22 5.63
CA ARG A 142 -0.07 -27.48 6.60
C ARG A 142 -0.39 -26.26 7.46
N GLU A 143 0.64 -25.52 7.87
CA GLU A 143 0.46 -24.29 8.67
C GLU A 143 -0.33 -23.23 7.89
N GLN A 144 -0.03 -23.05 6.61
CA GLN A 144 -0.77 -22.11 5.75
C GLN A 144 -2.22 -22.56 5.55
N ILE A 145 -2.48 -23.86 5.36
CA ILE A 145 -3.85 -24.42 5.29
C ILE A 145 -4.65 -24.08 6.56
N VAL A 146 -4.05 -24.27 7.73
CA VAL A 146 -4.69 -23.94 9.02
C VAL A 146 -4.93 -22.43 9.15
N LYS A 147 -3.96 -21.58 8.76
CA LYS A 147 -4.13 -20.11 8.77
C LYS A 147 -5.22 -19.64 7.81
N MET A 148 -5.47 -20.36 6.72
CA MET A 148 -6.59 -20.12 5.81
C MET A 148 -7.95 -20.62 6.37
N GLY A 149 -7.98 -21.18 7.58
CA GLY A 149 -9.19 -21.69 8.22
C GLY A 149 -9.72 -22.98 7.58
N LYS A 150 -8.86 -23.75 6.90
CA LYS A 150 -9.22 -25.01 6.24
C LYS A 150 -8.76 -26.20 7.06
N ASN A 151 -9.43 -27.34 6.91
CA ASN A 151 -9.03 -28.59 7.55
C ASN A 151 -7.94 -29.29 6.71
N PRO A 152 -6.69 -29.45 7.21
CA PRO A 152 -5.62 -30.10 6.46
C PRO A 152 -5.87 -31.58 6.17
N ASP A 153 -6.80 -32.24 6.85
CA ASP A 153 -7.12 -33.65 6.60
C ASP A 153 -8.07 -33.82 5.40
N THR A 154 -8.69 -32.73 4.92
CA THR A 154 -9.60 -32.74 3.76
C THR A 154 -9.00 -32.13 2.50
N VAL A 155 -7.82 -31.49 2.61
CA VAL A 155 -7.16 -30.83 1.48
C VAL A 155 -6.22 -31.82 0.78
N ALA A 156 -6.28 -31.83 -0.54
CA ALA A 156 -5.41 -32.69 -1.34
C ALA A 156 -3.92 -32.32 -1.15
N LYS A 157 -3.07 -33.35 -1.09
CA LYS A 157 -1.62 -33.20 -1.03
C LYS A 157 -1.01 -33.26 -2.42
N LEU A 158 0.09 -32.54 -2.60
CA LEU A 158 0.96 -32.70 -3.76
C LEU A 158 1.82 -33.93 -3.56
N GLU A 159 1.86 -34.81 -4.56
CA GLU A 159 2.61 -36.05 -4.45
C GLU A 159 4.13 -35.77 -4.48
N ASN A 160 4.84 -36.23 -3.46
CA ASN A 160 6.29 -35.99 -3.34
C ASN A 160 7.08 -36.61 -4.51
N SER A 161 6.62 -37.72 -5.09
CA SER A 161 7.25 -38.36 -6.25
C SER A 161 7.26 -37.46 -7.51
N VAL A 162 6.26 -36.57 -7.62
CA VAL A 162 6.08 -35.66 -8.76
C VAL A 162 6.69 -34.29 -8.46
N TRP A 163 6.48 -33.77 -7.26
CA TRP A 163 6.80 -32.39 -6.91
C TRP A 163 8.08 -32.22 -6.09
N GLY A 164 8.56 -33.27 -5.40
CA GLY A 164 9.79 -33.22 -4.59
C GLY A 164 9.70 -32.31 -3.36
N LEU A 165 8.50 -32.04 -2.85
CA LEU A 165 8.24 -31.06 -1.77
C LEU A 165 8.03 -31.70 -0.38
N GLY A 166 8.18 -33.02 -0.26
CA GLY A 166 7.93 -33.77 0.96
C GLY A 166 6.44 -33.95 1.29
N ASP A 167 6.16 -34.40 2.52
CA ASP A 167 4.79 -34.74 2.97
C ASP A 167 3.98 -33.52 3.47
N ASP A 168 4.61 -32.35 3.57
CA ASP A 168 4.03 -31.07 3.99
C ASP A 168 3.75 -30.14 2.80
N ALA A 169 3.29 -30.72 1.70
CA ALA A 169 2.93 -29.99 0.48
C ALA A 169 1.47 -30.25 0.12
N TYR A 170 0.67 -29.19 0.15
CA TYR A 170 -0.75 -29.20 -0.19
C TYR A 170 -0.97 -28.41 -1.47
N VAL A 171 -1.97 -28.81 -2.25
CA VAL A 171 -2.37 -28.07 -3.44
C VAL A 171 -3.32 -26.94 -3.07
N ALA A 172 -2.96 -25.72 -3.43
CA ALA A 172 -3.86 -24.58 -3.46
C ALA A 172 -3.88 -23.97 -4.87
N ALA A 173 -4.87 -23.15 -5.15
CA ALA A 173 -4.92 -22.32 -6.35
C ALA A 173 -5.57 -20.98 -5.99
N LEU A 174 -5.32 -19.95 -6.78
CA LEU A 174 -6.05 -18.70 -6.63
C LEU A 174 -7.47 -18.86 -7.19
N ASP A 175 -8.48 -18.63 -6.34
CA ASP A 175 -9.89 -18.66 -6.74
C ASP A 175 -10.22 -17.70 -7.90
N LEU A 176 -9.40 -16.67 -8.13
CA LEU A 176 -9.56 -15.77 -9.28
C LEU A 176 -9.57 -16.54 -10.60
N PHE A 177 -8.67 -17.52 -10.77
CA PHE A 177 -8.60 -18.29 -12.01
C PHE A 177 -9.79 -19.23 -12.17
N HIS A 178 -10.33 -19.77 -11.08
CA HIS A 178 -11.57 -20.55 -11.13
C HIS A 178 -12.76 -19.67 -11.53
N ASN A 179 -12.85 -18.44 -11.02
CA ASN A 179 -13.88 -17.48 -11.45
C ASN A 179 -13.76 -17.14 -12.94
N LEU A 180 -12.53 -16.93 -13.43
CA LEU A 180 -12.29 -16.66 -14.85
C LEU A 180 -12.69 -17.87 -15.71
N HIS A 181 -12.30 -19.09 -15.30
CA HIS A 181 -12.73 -20.34 -15.92
C HIS A 181 -14.25 -20.46 -16.03
N CYS A 182 -14.96 -20.22 -14.93
CA CYS A 182 -16.43 -20.23 -14.92
C CYS A 182 -17.02 -19.18 -15.87
N LEU A 183 -16.42 -17.98 -15.93
CA LEU A 183 -16.85 -16.92 -16.83
C LEU A 183 -16.67 -17.30 -18.31
N ASN A 184 -15.55 -17.94 -18.68
CA ASN A 184 -15.34 -18.39 -20.05
C ASN A 184 -16.20 -19.60 -20.41
N ALA A 185 -16.45 -20.52 -19.48
CA ALA A 185 -17.42 -21.61 -19.69
C ALA A 185 -18.80 -21.03 -20.06
N LEU A 186 -19.24 -19.97 -19.37
CA LEU A 186 -20.47 -19.26 -19.71
C LEU A 186 -20.36 -18.52 -21.06
N ARG A 187 -19.22 -17.88 -21.36
CA ARG A 187 -18.97 -17.25 -22.68
C ARG A 187 -19.11 -18.26 -23.81
N GLN A 188 -18.54 -19.46 -23.66
CA GLN A 188 -18.59 -20.52 -24.67
C GLN A 188 -19.98 -21.13 -24.80
N ALA A 189 -20.73 -21.25 -23.70
CA ALA A 189 -22.11 -21.75 -23.69
C ALA A 189 -23.08 -20.90 -24.52
N ILE A 190 -22.75 -19.62 -24.79
CA ILE A 190 -23.51 -18.76 -25.71
C ILE A 190 -23.38 -19.23 -27.17
N TYR A 191 -22.28 -19.90 -27.52
CA TYR A 191 -21.95 -20.33 -28.88
C TYR A 191 -21.67 -21.84 -28.97
N PRO A 192 -22.62 -22.71 -28.59
CA PRO A 192 -22.39 -24.14 -28.45
C PRO A 192 -21.98 -24.81 -29.76
N ASP A 193 -22.49 -24.34 -30.90
CA ASP A 193 -22.16 -24.89 -32.23
C ASP A 193 -20.69 -24.63 -32.61
N TYR A 194 -20.12 -23.48 -32.23
CA TYR A 194 -18.73 -23.13 -32.53
C TYR A 194 -17.76 -23.96 -31.68
N TYR A 195 -18.05 -24.12 -30.39
CA TYR A 195 -17.20 -24.87 -29.46
C TYR A 195 -17.50 -26.37 -29.43
N ASN A 196 -18.39 -26.86 -30.31
CA ASN A 196 -18.82 -28.25 -30.37
C ASN A 196 -19.34 -28.77 -29.00
N GLN A 197 -20.06 -27.91 -28.28
CA GLN A 197 -20.64 -28.20 -26.97
C GLN A 197 -22.10 -28.60 -27.09
N SER A 198 -22.55 -29.52 -26.24
CA SER A 198 -23.97 -29.85 -26.14
C SER A 198 -24.75 -28.64 -25.61
N ARG A 199 -25.88 -28.32 -26.25
CA ARG A 199 -26.84 -27.36 -25.69
C ARG A 199 -27.35 -27.89 -24.35
N VAL A 200 -27.54 -26.98 -23.39
CA VAL A 200 -28.22 -27.32 -22.14
C VAL A 200 -29.68 -27.59 -22.45
N ASP A 201 -30.11 -28.81 -22.18
CA ASP A 201 -31.49 -29.23 -22.29
C ASP A 201 -32.16 -29.15 -20.91
N THR A 202 -33.29 -28.45 -20.84
CA THR A 202 -34.09 -28.35 -19.62
C THR A 202 -34.70 -29.69 -19.19
N GLU A 203 -34.85 -30.63 -20.12
CA GLU A 203 -35.39 -31.97 -19.87
C GLU A 203 -34.32 -32.94 -19.34
N ASN A 204 -33.04 -32.73 -19.68
CA ASN A 204 -31.92 -33.56 -19.25
C ASN A 204 -30.98 -32.82 -18.28
N GLN A 205 -31.48 -32.59 -17.07
CA GLN A 205 -30.76 -31.93 -15.97
C GLN A 205 -29.51 -32.71 -15.49
N GLN A 206 -29.38 -33.98 -15.88
CA GLN A 206 -28.24 -34.83 -15.50
C GLN A 206 -27.09 -34.80 -16.51
N SER A 207 -27.22 -34.03 -17.60
CA SER A 207 -26.11 -33.84 -18.52
C SER A 207 -24.92 -33.16 -17.82
N MET A 208 -23.71 -33.64 -18.09
CA MET A 208 -22.49 -33.07 -17.51
C MET A 208 -22.33 -31.57 -17.84
N THR A 209 -22.78 -31.14 -19.02
CA THR A 209 -22.79 -29.73 -19.40
C THR A 209 -23.70 -28.89 -18.49
N ALA A 210 -24.92 -29.37 -18.21
CA ALA A 210 -25.84 -28.67 -17.31
C ALA A 210 -25.30 -28.60 -15.88
N ILE A 211 -24.77 -29.72 -15.37
CA ILE A 211 -24.17 -29.77 -14.03
C ILE A 211 -22.98 -28.80 -13.93
N HIS A 212 -22.10 -28.80 -14.92
CA HIS A 212 -20.92 -27.94 -14.92
C HIS A 212 -21.29 -26.46 -15.00
N LEU A 213 -22.19 -26.06 -15.91
CA LEU A 213 -22.60 -24.66 -16.04
C LEU A 213 -23.35 -24.16 -14.80
N ASN A 214 -24.21 -24.98 -14.19
CA ASN A 214 -24.88 -24.62 -12.94
C ASN A 214 -23.88 -24.46 -11.78
N HIS A 215 -22.86 -25.31 -11.70
CA HIS A 215 -21.76 -25.15 -10.74
C HIS A 215 -21.00 -23.83 -10.98
N CYS A 216 -20.68 -23.50 -12.24
CA CYS A 216 -20.01 -22.25 -12.59
C CYS A 216 -20.84 -21.02 -12.18
N VAL A 217 -22.16 -21.04 -12.40
CA VAL A 217 -23.07 -19.96 -11.99
C VAL A 217 -23.07 -19.82 -10.47
N ASP A 218 -23.16 -20.92 -9.73
CA ASP A 218 -23.18 -20.91 -8.26
C ASP A 218 -21.86 -20.38 -7.67
N ILE A 219 -20.71 -20.82 -8.18
CA ILE A 219 -19.39 -20.31 -7.76
C ILE A 219 -19.29 -18.80 -7.99
N LEU A 220 -19.65 -18.31 -9.18
CA LEU A 220 -19.64 -16.88 -9.48
C LEU A 220 -20.59 -16.10 -8.56
N PHE A 221 -21.79 -16.63 -8.33
CA PHE A 221 -22.77 -16.02 -7.43
C PHE A 221 -22.24 -15.86 -6.01
N GLN A 222 -21.64 -16.93 -5.44
CA GLN A 222 -21.04 -16.89 -4.11
C GLN A 222 -19.89 -15.87 -4.04
N HIS A 223 -18.99 -15.85 -5.02
CA HIS A 223 -17.88 -14.90 -5.05
C HIS A 223 -18.32 -13.44 -5.15
N ILE A 224 -19.29 -13.14 -6.02
CA ILE A 224 -19.84 -11.80 -6.20
C ILE A 224 -20.57 -11.35 -4.94
N SER A 225 -21.34 -12.24 -4.30
CA SER A 225 -22.11 -11.94 -3.09
C SER A 225 -21.22 -11.69 -1.87
N CYS A 226 -20.11 -12.42 -1.73
CA CYS A 226 -19.21 -12.28 -0.58
C CYS A 226 -18.28 -11.07 -0.67
N ARG A 227 -17.92 -10.60 -1.88
CA ARG A 227 -16.88 -9.56 -2.07
C ARG A 227 -17.39 -8.17 -2.37
N GLN A 228 -18.69 -8.00 -2.68
CA GLN A 228 -19.21 -6.67 -3.00
C GLN A 228 -19.51 -5.85 -1.75
N VAL A 229 -18.73 -4.79 -1.54
CA VAL A 229 -19.24 -3.51 -1.04
C VAL A 229 -19.60 -2.70 -2.29
N PRO A 230 -20.86 -2.72 -2.76
CA PRO A 230 -21.17 -2.21 -4.10
C PRO A 230 -20.99 -0.69 -4.16
N PRO A 231 -20.17 -0.14 -5.10
CA PRO A 231 -20.34 1.24 -5.53
C PRO A 231 -21.71 1.38 -6.18
N LEU A 232 -22.37 2.53 -5.98
CA LEU A 232 -23.67 2.81 -6.59
C LEU A 232 -23.58 2.65 -8.12
N SER A 233 -24.36 1.70 -8.64
CA SER A 233 -24.53 1.56 -10.08
C SER A 233 -25.19 2.82 -10.62
N HIS A 234 -24.56 3.46 -11.61
CA HIS A 234 -25.12 4.60 -12.32
C HIS A 234 -24.95 4.34 -13.81
N TRP A 235 -25.98 4.68 -14.58
CA TRP A 235 -25.97 4.57 -16.03
C TRP A 235 -25.46 5.88 -16.60
N THR A 236 -24.42 5.83 -17.43
CA THR A 236 -23.99 6.98 -18.24
C THR A 236 -24.48 6.75 -19.66
N GLU A 237 -25.44 7.55 -20.11
CA GLU A 237 -25.75 7.68 -21.53
C GLU A 237 -24.61 8.49 -22.17
N SER A 238 -23.93 7.92 -23.16
CA SER A 238 -22.91 8.58 -23.98
C SER A 238 -23.29 8.45 -25.44
#